data_AF-A0A8J7GE65-F1
#
_entry.id   AF-A0A8J7GE65-F1
#
_cell.length_a   1.000
_cell.length_b   1.000
_cell.length_c   1.000
_cell.angle_alpha   90.00
_cell.angle_beta   90.00
_cell.angle_gamma   90.00
#
_symmetry.space_group_name_H-M   'P 1'
#
loop_
_entity.id
_entity.type
_entity.pdbx_description
1 polymer ?
#
loop_
_entity_poly.entity_id
_entity_poly.type
_entity_poly.pdbx_seq_one_letter_code
_entity_poly.pdbx_strand_id
1 'polypeptide(L)'
;MDAAQRLWREVDLLDSVGGLRSISDAIAIPFRVFRDSDTAVARLLQYGTEQVTAFLRGGFNQFEGGLPTIEGLTDFAERFRRVSEVAEKLDANADVANALVQYPDALKPILEAGSNFLDRELVALQETGLSTPDVVHLLDLFEDVPLFRGTTDGFPGNPGTQELGISPASIDPLIATIFALEGKGITGNGIVLIATQRGLGNPVVDTGNFRRVLEREVQVGMLPLEFQNKALHSISVDRARQILSEMGVAELPNSIGTGDTSEYLRNTPRMTPEQIYEFVRRAIE
;
A
#
# COMPACT_ATOMS: atom_id res chain seq x y z
N MET A 1 7.22 29.35 -10.46
CA MET A 1 5.93 29.48 -9.75
C MET A 1 5.36 28.10 -9.64
N ASP A 2 5.40 27.53 -8.44
CA ASP A 2 4.89 26.18 -8.19
C ASP A 2 3.34 26.16 -8.28
N ALA A 3 2.77 24.97 -8.35
CA ALA A 3 1.33 24.73 -8.45
C ALA A 3 0.50 25.52 -7.41
N ALA A 4 0.95 25.55 -6.15
CA ALA A 4 0.31 26.29 -5.07
C ALA A 4 0.34 27.80 -5.31
N GLN A 5 1.49 28.36 -5.72
CA GLN A 5 1.59 29.78 -6.05
C GLN A 5 0.71 30.18 -7.23
N ARG A 6 0.54 29.31 -8.24
CA ARG A 6 -0.40 29.55 -9.36
C ARG A 6 -1.85 29.50 -8.91
N LEU A 7 -2.17 28.56 -8.02
CA LEU A 7 -3.50 28.44 -7.41
C LEU A 7 -3.86 29.70 -6.63
N TRP A 8 -2.96 30.15 -5.75
CA TRP A 8 -3.14 31.37 -4.95
C TRP A 8 -3.27 32.61 -5.81
N ARG A 9 -2.48 32.73 -6.88
CA ARG A 9 -2.58 33.86 -7.81
C ARG A 9 -3.93 33.90 -8.53
N GLU A 10 -4.50 32.77 -8.91
CA GLU A 10 -5.83 32.72 -9.52
C GLU A 10 -6.97 32.96 -8.52
N VAL A 11 -6.80 32.52 -7.26
CA VAL A 11 -7.70 32.89 -6.17
C VAL A 11 -7.70 34.40 -5.96
N ASP A 12 -6.52 35.03 -5.88
CA ASP A 12 -6.37 36.48 -5.72
C ASP A 12 -6.95 37.26 -6.92
N LEU A 13 -6.72 36.76 -8.14
CA LEU A 13 -7.29 37.34 -9.36
C LEU A 13 -8.80 37.32 -9.32
N LEU A 14 -9.42 36.18 -8.96
CA LEU A 14 -10.88 36.03 -8.92
C LEU A 14 -11.52 36.79 -7.75
N ASP A 15 -10.84 36.91 -6.63
CA ASP A 15 -11.29 37.76 -5.52
C ASP A 15 -11.26 39.24 -5.92
N SER A 16 -10.20 39.68 -6.61
CA SER A 16 -10.03 41.08 -7.06
C SER A 16 -11.07 41.55 -8.08
N VAL A 17 -11.67 40.64 -8.86
CA VAL A 17 -12.75 40.96 -9.82
C VAL A 17 -14.15 40.62 -9.29
N GLY A 18 -14.29 40.24 -8.02
CA GLY A 18 -15.58 39.84 -7.43
C GLY A 18 -16.19 38.62 -8.11
N GLY A 19 -15.34 37.70 -8.56
CA GLY A 19 -15.66 36.52 -9.37
C GLY A 19 -15.81 35.22 -8.57
N LEU A 20 -15.35 35.16 -7.32
CA LEU A 20 -15.66 34.05 -6.39
C LEU A 20 -17.08 34.22 -5.86
N ARG A 21 -18.09 33.92 -6.69
CA ARG A 21 -19.51 34.07 -6.34
C ARG A 21 -20.13 32.77 -5.87
N SER A 22 -19.44 31.65 -6.07
CA SER A 22 -19.93 30.31 -5.73
C SER A 22 -18.79 29.33 -5.46
N ILE A 23 -19.11 28.23 -4.77
CA ILE A 23 -18.22 27.06 -4.60
C ILE A 23 -17.79 26.49 -5.97
N SER A 24 -18.64 26.63 -7.00
CA SER A 24 -18.30 26.23 -8.37
C SER A 24 -17.14 27.04 -8.94
N ASP A 25 -16.98 28.31 -8.55
CA ASP A 25 -15.87 29.16 -8.98
C ASP A 25 -14.56 28.73 -8.30
N ALA A 26 -14.62 28.40 -7.01
CA ALA A 26 -13.46 27.89 -6.26
C ALA A 26 -12.95 26.54 -6.80
N ILE A 27 -13.86 25.66 -7.23
CA ILE A 27 -13.53 24.34 -7.80
C ILE A 27 -12.99 24.47 -9.23
N ALA A 28 -13.42 25.48 -10.01
CA ALA A 28 -12.96 25.70 -11.39
C ALA A 28 -11.53 26.26 -11.48
N ILE A 29 -10.97 26.78 -10.38
CA ILE A 29 -9.63 27.37 -10.33
C ILE A 29 -8.53 26.31 -10.64
N PRO A 30 -8.48 25.17 -9.94
CA PRO A 30 -7.57 24.09 -10.30
C PRO A 30 -7.71 23.68 -11.78
N PHE A 31 -8.95 23.54 -12.28
CA PHE A 31 -9.18 23.21 -13.69
C PHE A 31 -8.53 24.23 -14.63
N ARG A 32 -8.70 25.54 -14.41
CA ARG A 32 -8.10 26.57 -15.28
C ARG A 32 -6.58 26.62 -15.19
N VAL A 33 -6.03 26.38 -14.01
CA VAL A 33 -4.58 26.43 -13.77
C VAL A 33 -3.85 25.25 -14.41
N PHE A 34 -4.49 24.08 -14.49
CA PHE A 34 -3.84 22.83 -14.89
C PHE A 34 -4.36 22.20 -16.20
N ARG A 35 -5.36 22.80 -16.87
CA ARG A 35 -5.96 22.27 -18.12
C ARG A 35 -4.97 22.02 -19.25
N ASP A 36 -3.95 22.88 -19.36
CA ASP A 36 -3.02 22.90 -20.49
C ASP A 36 -1.57 22.51 -20.09
N SER A 37 -1.37 22.02 -18.86
CA SER A 37 -0.04 21.54 -18.43
C SER A 37 0.13 20.07 -18.73
N ASP A 38 1.24 19.68 -19.34
CA ASP A 38 1.58 18.27 -19.63
C ASP A 38 2.18 17.53 -18.41
N THR A 39 1.84 17.99 -17.20
CA THR A 39 2.42 17.50 -15.94
C THR A 39 1.63 16.31 -15.39
N ALA A 40 2.27 15.47 -14.58
CA ALA A 40 1.61 14.38 -13.88
C ALA A 40 0.43 14.90 -13.03
N VAL A 41 0.57 16.07 -12.40
CA VAL A 41 -0.50 16.80 -11.69
C VAL A 41 -1.72 17.06 -12.58
N ALA A 42 -1.55 17.43 -13.84
CA ALA A 42 -2.69 17.69 -14.73
C ALA A 42 -3.46 16.41 -15.07
N ARG A 43 -2.77 15.27 -15.20
CA ARG A 43 -3.37 13.95 -15.46
C ARG A 43 -4.05 13.40 -14.20
N LEU A 44 -3.43 13.59 -13.04
CA LEU A 44 -4.01 13.30 -11.71
C LEU A 44 -5.24 14.14 -11.42
N LEU A 45 -5.19 15.43 -11.75
CA LEU A 45 -6.35 16.31 -11.66
C LEU A 45 -7.40 15.89 -12.67
N GLN A 46 -7.06 15.46 -13.90
CA GLN A 46 -8.05 14.88 -14.83
C GLN A 46 -8.77 13.66 -14.23
N TYR A 47 -8.04 12.71 -13.62
CA TYR A 47 -8.62 11.54 -12.95
C TYR A 47 -9.46 11.91 -11.71
N GLY A 48 -8.91 12.78 -10.85
CA GLY A 48 -9.62 13.39 -9.74
C GLY A 48 -10.84 14.18 -10.20
N THR A 49 -10.84 14.72 -11.42
CA THR A 49 -11.97 15.47 -11.96
C THR A 49 -13.07 14.61 -12.54
N GLU A 50 -12.85 13.36 -12.91
CA GLU A 50 -13.98 12.46 -13.19
C GLU A 50 -14.69 12.07 -11.89
N GLN A 51 -13.95 11.83 -10.81
CA GLN A 51 -14.52 11.57 -9.48
C GLN A 51 -15.13 12.82 -8.84
N VAL A 52 -14.49 13.99 -8.96
CA VAL A 52 -15.04 15.28 -8.52
C VAL A 52 -16.23 15.65 -9.41
N THR A 53 -16.19 15.44 -10.73
CA THR A 53 -17.35 15.68 -11.61
C THR A 53 -18.46 14.68 -11.32
N ALA A 54 -18.17 13.41 -11.02
CA ALA A 54 -19.16 12.41 -10.61
C ALA A 54 -19.74 12.71 -9.22
N PHE A 55 -18.94 13.24 -8.29
CA PHE A 55 -19.39 13.72 -6.99
C PHE A 55 -20.21 15.01 -7.12
N LEU A 56 -19.86 15.93 -8.01
CA LEU A 56 -20.66 17.13 -8.27
C LEU A 56 -21.94 16.75 -9.03
N ARG A 57 -21.89 15.84 -10.00
CA ARG A 57 -23.07 15.36 -10.73
C ARG A 57 -23.95 14.41 -9.92
N GLY A 58 -23.39 13.62 -9.00
CA GLY A 58 -24.09 12.64 -8.18
C GLY A 58 -24.47 13.19 -6.81
N GLY A 59 -23.56 13.91 -6.16
CA GLY A 59 -23.76 14.58 -4.88
C GLY A 59 -24.79 15.69 -4.96
N PHE A 60 -24.74 16.60 -5.95
CA PHE A 60 -25.78 17.64 -6.06
C PHE A 60 -27.16 17.09 -6.45
N ASN A 61 -27.22 15.96 -7.18
CA ASN A 61 -28.50 15.34 -7.55
C ASN A 61 -29.09 14.43 -6.45
N GLN A 62 -28.33 14.11 -5.39
CA GLN A 62 -28.84 13.42 -4.21
C GLN A 62 -29.37 14.37 -3.12
N PHE A 63 -29.16 15.68 -3.25
CA PHE A 63 -29.75 16.67 -2.36
C PHE A 63 -31.11 17.15 -2.90
N GLU A 64 -32.18 16.40 -2.62
CA GLU A 64 -33.54 16.96 -2.67
C GLU A 64 -33.67 18.04 -1.57
N GLY A 65 -33.32 19.29 -1.90
CA GLY A 65 -33.77 20.48 -1.16
C GLY A 65 -32.81 21.15 -0.16
N GLY A 66 -31.49 20.92 -0.19
CA GLY A 66 -30.60 21.55 0.80
C GLY A 66 -29.17 21.77 0.32
N LEU A 67 -28.62 22.94 0.66
CA LEU A 67 -27.20 23.28 0.53
C LEU A 67 -26.30 22.18 1.12
N PRO A 68 -25.06 22.01 0.61
CA PRO A 68 -24.12 21.05 1.17
C PRO A 68 -23.95 21.28 2.67
N THR A 69 -24.04 20.21 3.47
CA THR A 69 -23.81 20.27 4.91
C THR A 69 -22.37 20.69 5.19
N ILE A 70 -22.12 21.30 6.34
CA ILE A 70 -20.75 21.62 6.79
C ILE A 70 -19.88 20.36 6.76
N GLU A 71 -20.43 19.22 7.19
CA GLU A 71 -19.76 17.91 7.16
C GLU A 71 -19.37 17.48 5.74
N GLY A 72 -20.25 17.64 4.75
CA GLY A 72 -19.94 17.33 3.35
C GLY A 72 -18.88 18.25 2.75
N LEU A 73 -18.86 19.53 3.14
CA LEU A 73 -17.80 20.47 2.75
C LEU A 73 -16.46 20.13 3.42
N THR A 74 -16.48 19.69 4.67
CA THR A 74 -15.28 19.24 5.40
C THR A 74 -14.69 17.97 4.76
N ASP A 75 -15.50 16.95 4.47
CA ASP A 75 -15.04 15.74 3.76
C ASP A 75 -14.45 16.07 2.39
N PHE A 76 -15.13 16.93 1.61
CA PHE A 76 -14.62 17.39 0.32
C PHE A 76 -13.26 18.10 0.45
N ALA A 77 -13.14 19.06 1.38
CA ALA A 77 -11.90 19.80 1.60
C ALA A 77 -10.76 18.86 2.02
N GLU A 78 -11.05 17.85 2.84
CA GLU A 78 -10.06 16.87 3.27
C GLU A 78 -9.59 15.99 2.09
N ARG A 79 -10.52 15.48 1.27
CA ARG A 79 -10.17 14.69 0.07
C ARG A 79 -9.36 15.53 -0.93
N PHE A 80 -9.77 16.76 -1.17
CA PHE A 80 -9.04 17.67 -2.06
C PHE A 80 -7.62 17.95 -1.56
N ARG A 81 -7.47 18.20 -0.24
CA ARG A 81 -6.15 18.35 0.39
C ARG A 81 -5.28 17.11 0.17
N ARG A 82 -5.81 15.91 0.42
CA ARG A 82 -5.07 14.64 0.19
C ARG A 82 -4.62 14.49 -1.25
N VAL A 83 -5.50 14.75 -2.22
CA VAL A 83 -5.14 14.71 -3.66
C VAL A 83 -4.03 15.71 -3.97
N SER A 84 -4.11 16.93 -3.45
CA SER A 84 -3.10 17.96 -3.66
C SER A 84 -1.73 17.56 -3.08
N GLU A 85 -1.72 17.02 -1.86
CA GLU A 85 -0.48 16.56 -1.21
C GLU A 85 0.15 15.38 -1.96
N VAL A 86 -0.66 14.41 -2.39
CA VAL A 86 -0.18 13.29 -3.22
C VAL A 86 0.37 13.80 -4.56
N ALA A 87 -0.32 14.75 -5.20
CA ALA A 87 0.12 15.31 -6.48
C ALA A 87 1.48 16.02 -6.37
N GLU A 88 1.70 16.80 -5.32
CA GLU A 88 2.99 17.45 -5.05
C GLU A 88 4.11 16.42 -4.84
N LYS A 89 3.82 15.33 -4.11
CA LYS A 89 4.78 14.24 -3.86
C LYS A 89 5.08 13.42 -5.11
N LEU A 90 4.09 13.19 -5.97
CA LEU A 90 4.28 12.49 -7.24
C LEU A 90 5.13 13.31 -8.22
N ASP A 91 4.99 14.63 -8.24
CA ASP A 91 5.88 15.51 -9.00
C ASP A 91 7.34 15.43 -8.51
N ALA A 92 7.53 15.23 -7.21
CA ALA A 92 8.85 15.00 -6.61
C ALA A 92 9.37 13.57 -6.80
N ASN A 93 8.53 12.62 -7.23
CA ASN A 93 8.86 11.19 -7.32
C ASN A 93 8.54 10.63 -8.72
N ALA A 94 9.39 11.00 -9.68
CA ALA A 94 9.23 10.65 -11.09
C ALA A 94 9.10 9.14 -11.34
N ASP A 95 9.75 8.30 -10.52
CA ASP A 95 9.67 6.85 -10.65
C ASP A 95 8.26 6.33 -10.35
N VAL A 96 7.59 6.87 -9.33
CA VAL A 96 6.20 6.51 -9.02
C VAL A 96 5.28 7.01 -10.12
N ALA A 97 5.46 8.25 -10.57
CA ALA A 97 4.65 8.81 -11.66
C ALA A 97 4.77 7.98 -12.95
N ASN A 98 5.99 7.54 -13.30
CA ASN A 98 6.24 6.68 -14.45
C ASN A 98 5.64 5.28 -14.28
N ALA A 99 5.72 4.71 -13.07
CA ALA A 99 5.12 3.41 -12.77
C ALA A 99 3.58 3.46 -12.87
N LEU A 100 2.94 4.55 -12.41
CA LEU A 100 1.50 4.75 -12.50
C LEU A 100 0.97 4.84 -13.95
N VAL A 101 1.84 5.16 -14.93
CA VAL A 101 1.46 5.07 -16.35
C VAL A 101 1.25 3.62 -16.78
N GLN A 102 2.00 2.68 -16.20
CA GLN A 102 1.89 1.25 -16.49
C GLN A 102 0.80 0.57 -15.65
N TYR A 103 0.59 1.06 -14.43
CA TYR A 103 -0.28 0.49 -13.40
C TYR A 103 -1.25 1.55 -12.86
N PRO A 104 -2.27 1.95 -13.65
CA PRO A 104 -3.14 3.07 -13.30
C PRO A 104 -4.08 2.76 -12.13
N ASP A 105 -4.41 1.49 -11.86
CA ASP A 105 -5.35 1.14 -10.80
C ASP A 105 -4.72 1.30 -9.41
N ALA A 106 -3.38 1.25 -9.33
CA ALA A 106 -2.61 1.62 -8.14
C ALA A 106 -2.80 3.07 -7.68
N LEU A 107 -3.35 3.97 -8.52
CA LEU A 107 -3.57 5.35 -8.14
C LEU A 107 -4.58 5.48 -6.99
N LYS A 108 -5.65 4.68 -7.02
CA LYS A 108 -6.70 4.71 -6.01
C LYS A 108 -6.16 4.43 -4.60
N PRO A 109 -5.46 3.31 -4.33
CA PRO A 109 -4.92 3.06 -2.99
C PRO A 109 -3.90 4.11 -2.54
N ILE A 110 -3.10 4.68 -3.45
CA ILE A 110 -2.18 5.79 -3.12
C ILE A 110 -2.95 7.04 -2.66
N LEU A 111 -4.04 7.40 -3.36
CA LEU A 111 -4.87 8.54 -2.98
C LEU A 111 -5.61 8.32 -1.66
N GLU A 112 -6.07 7.08 -1.40
CA GLU A 112 -6.73 6.71 -0.16
C GLU A 112 -5.77 6.79 1.04
N ALA A 113 -4.54 6.28 0.88
CA ALA A 113 -3.49 6.32 1.89
C ALA A 113 -2.91 7.74 2.08
N GLY A 114 -2.98 8.57 1.05
CA GLY A 114 -2.48 9.95 1.05
C GLY A 114 -0.95 10.03 0.93
N SER A 115 -0.40 11.22 1.18
CA SER A 115 1.05 11.46 1.03
C SER A 115 1.92 10.62 1.97
N ASN A 116 1.36 10.13 3.09
CA ASN A 116 2.07 9.26 4.03
C ASN A 116 2.56 7.97 3.38
N PHE A 117 1.81 7.42 2.43
CA PHE A 117 2.26 6.26 1.67
C PHE A 117 3.57 6.56 0.95
N LEU A 118 3.64 7.68 0.23
CA LEU A 118 4.82 8.07 -0.55
C LEU A 118 6.01 8.44 0.33
N ASP A 119 5.77 9.02 1.51
CA ASP A 119 6.83 9.49 2.40
C ASP A 119 7.45 8.38 3.25
N ARG A 120 6.67 7.37 3.65
CA ARG A 120 7.12 6.36 4.61
C ARG A 120 6.98 4.93 4.10
N GLU A 121 5.79 4.56 3.64
CA GLU A 121 5.49 3.16 3.32
C GLU A 121 6.21 2.72 2.06
N LEU A 122 6.22 3.57 1.03
CA LEU A 122 7.01 3.36 -0.18
C LEU A 122 8.49 3.19 0.15
N VAL A 123 9.04 4.01 1.05
CA VAL A 123 10.44 3.91 1.49
C VAL A 123 10.68 2.59 2.21
N ALA A 124 9.82 2.22 3.16
CA ALA A 124 9.94 0.96 3.89
C ALA A 124 9.89 -0.25 2.93
N LEU A 125 9.01 -0.22 1.93
CA LEU A 125 8.89 -1.26 0.91
C LEU A 125 10.10 -1.30 -0.03
N GLN A 126 10.64 -0.14 -0.46
CA GLN A 126 11.87 -0.08 -1.26
C GLN A 126 13.08 -0.62 -0.48
N GLU A 127 13.14 -0.39 0.82
CA GLU A 127 14.19 -0.92 1.68
C GLU A 127 14.16 -2.45 1.85
N THR A 128 13.06 -3.11 1.48
CA THR A 128 13.01 -4.57 1.34
C THR A 128 13.68 -5.09 0.07
N GLY A 129 14.11 -4.20 -0.82
CA GLY A 129 14.70 -4.53 -2.12
C GLY A 129 13.70 -4.58 -3.27
N LEU A 130 12.46 -4.12 -3.09
CA LEU A 130 11.55 -3.88 -4.21
C LEU A 130 11.92 -2.60 -4.96
N SER A 131 11.74 -2.63 -6.29
CA SER A 131 11.79 -1.41 -7.08
C SER A 131 10.46 -0.64 -6.95
N THR A 132 10.48 0.67 -7.27
CA THR A 132 9.25 1.47 -7.32
C THR A 132 8.18 0.86 -8.24
N PRO A 133 8.50 0.41 -9.47
CA PRO A 133 7.54 -0.30 -10.30
C PRO A 133 6.94 -1.54 -9.64
N ASP A 134 7.73 -2.33 -8.89
CA ASP A 134 7.21 -3.52 -8.21
C ASP A 134 6.21 -3.16 -7.10
N VAL A 135 6.50 -2.11 -6.31
CA VAL A 135 5.59 -1.64 -5.26
C VAL A 135 4.27 -1.16 -5.86
N VAL A 136 4.34 -0.36 -6.93
CA VAL A 136 3.15 0.15 -7.61
C VAL A 136 2.37 -0.99 -8.26
N HIS A 137 3.05 -1.99 -8.84
CA HIS A 137 2.38 -3.16 -9.40
C HIS A 137 1.68 -4.01 -8.32
N LEU A 138 2.28 -4.16 -7.14
CA LEU A 138 1.60 -4.82 -6.01
C LEU A 138 0.31 -4.08 -5.63
N LEU A 139 0.35 -2.75 -5.55
CA LEU A 139 -0.85 -1.97 -5.26
C LEU A 139 -1.92 -2.10 -6.35
N ASP A 140 -1.51 -2.21 -7.62
CA ASP A 140 -2.41 -2.43 -8.75
C ASP A 140 -3.12 -3.80 -8.64
N LEU A 141 -2.38 -4.85 -8.30
CA LEU A 141 -2.88 -6.22 -8.21
C LEU A 141 -3.76 -6.47 -6.98
N PHE A 142 -3.45 -5.83 -5.85
CA PHE A 142 -4.08 -6.12 -4.56
C PHE A 142 -4.99 -4.99 -4.04
N GLU A 143 -4.98 -3.81 -4.66
CA GLU A 143 -5.55 -2.58 -4.11
C GLU A 143 -5.07 -2.26 -2.67
N ASP A 144 -3.92 -2.82 -2.27
CA ASP A 144 -3.34 -2.78 -0.93
C ASP A 144 -1.91 -3.38 -0.92
N VAL A 145 -1.20 -3.28 0.21
CA VAL A 145 0.10 -3.92 0.43
C VAL A 145 -0.12 -5.31 1.05
N PRO A 146 0.22 -6.41 0.35
CA PRO A 146 0.14 -7.76 0.93
C PRO A 146 1.26 -7.98 1.95
N LEU A 147 0.92 -8.59 3.09
CA LEU A 147 1.82 -8.88 4.20
C LEU A 147 1.71 -10.34 4.60
N PHE A 148 2.85 -11.02 4.70
CA PHE A 148 2.96 -12.43 4.99
C PHE A 148 3.75 -12.66 6.27
N ARG A 149 3.26 -13.51 7.16
CA ARG A 149 4.02 -13.91 8.34
C ARG A 149 4.12 -15.42 8.44
N GLY A 150 5.35 -15.90 8.38
CA GLY A 150 5.71 -17.29 8.69
C GLY A 150 5.84 -17.50 10.18
N THR A 151 5.08 -18.40 10.76
CA THR A 151 5.14 -18.63 12.21
C THR A 151 4.61 -20.00 12.59
N THR A 152 4.42 -20.22 13.89
CA THR A 152 3.71 -21.38 14.43
C THR A 152 2.43 -20.91 15.09
N ASP A 153 1.38 -21.72 15.01
CA ASP A 153 0.06 -21.32 15.51
C ASP A 153 0.10 -20.94 17.00
N GLY A 154 -0.41 -19.74 17.32
CA GLY A 154 -0.46 -19.23 18.69
C GLY A 154 0.88 -18.73 19.23
N PHE A 155 1.91 -18.59 18.40
CA PHE A 155 3.21 -18.09 18.84
C PHE A 155 3.16 -16.57 19.11
N PRO A 156 3.45 -16.13 20.35
CA PRO A 156 3.31 -14.72 20.73
C PRO A 156 4.45 -13.81 20.25
N GLY A 157 5.42 -14.37 19.53
CA GLY A 157 6.67 -13.68 19.24
C GLY A 157 7.72 -13.89 20.32
N ASN A 158 8.94 -13.44 20.04
CA ASN A 158 10.01 -13.43 21.03
C ASN A 158 9.85 -12.23 21.99
N PRO A 159 10.53 -12.22 23.16
CA PRO A 159 10.42 -11.12 24.13
C PRO A 159 10.69 -9.73 23.53
N GLY A 160 11.64 -9.60 22.61
CA GLY A 160 11.96 -8.31 21.98
C GLY A 160 10.82 -7.78 21.09
N THR A 161 10.21 -8.64 20.28
CA THR A 161 9.04 -8.26 19.46
C THR A 161 7.82 -7.89 20.32
N GLN A 162 7.65 -8.58 21.45
CA GLN A 162 6.58 -8.28 22.40
C GLN A 162 6.82 -6.95 23.13
N GLU A 163 8.05 -6.69 23.57
CA GLU A 163 8.44 -5.43 24.23
C GLU A 163 8.29 -4.23 23.29
N LEU A 164 8.69 -4.38 22.04
CA LEU A 164 8.59 -3.33 21.03
C LEU A 164 7.18 -3.16 20.46
N GLY A 165 6.27 -4.09 20.70
CA GLY A 165 4.92 -4.05 20.13
C GLY A 165 4.91 -4.20 18.60
N ILE A 166 5.84 -4.97 18.04
CA ILE A 166 6.00 -5.16 16.59
C ILE A 166 5.85 -6.61 16.16
N SER A 167 5.44 -6.80 14.91
CA SER A 167 5.34 -8.09 14.24
C SER A 167 6.22 -8.08 12.99
N PRO A 168 7.28 -8.90 12.95
CA PRO A 168 8.02 -9.14 11.71
C PRO A 168 7.11 -9.81 10.69
N ALA A 169 7.03 -9.21 9.50
CA ALA A 169 6.35 -9.76 8.34
C ALA A 169 7.26 -9.62 7.11
N SER A 170 6.92 -10.35 6.05
CA SER A 170 7.56 -10.23 4.75
C SER A 170 6.50 -9.82 3.73
N ILE A 171 6.93 -9.12 2.69
CA ILE A 171 6.11 -8.90 1.48
C ILE A 171 6.21 -10.09 0.49
N ASP A 172 7.00 -11.11 0.83
CA ASP A 172 7.26 -12.27 -0.03
C ASP A 172 6.81 -13.58 0.66
N PRO A 173 5.79 -14.28 0.13
CA PRO A 173 5.25 -15.47 0.75
C PRO A 173 6.23 -16.66 0.75
N LEU A 174 7.21 -16.69 -0.15
CA LEU A 174 8.29 -17.70 -0.10
C LEU A 174 9.12 -17.52 1.17
N ILE A 175 9.45 -16.28 1.52
CA ILE A 175 10.22 -15.97 2.72
C ILE A 175 9.42 -16.31 3.98
N ALA A 176 8.14 -15.93 4.02
CA ALA A 176 7.25 -16.33 5.10
C ALA A 176 7.15 -17.86 5.22
N THR A 177 7.11 -18.59 4.10
CA THR A 177 7.09 -20.06 4.11
C THR A 177 8.37 -20.65 4.71
N ILE A 178 9.54 -20.08 4.42
CA ILE A 178 10.82 -20.50 5.00
C ILE A 178 10.79 -20.37 6.54
N PHE A 179 10.34 -19.24 7.07
CA PHE A 179 10.22 -19.05 8.52
C PHE A 179 9.16 -19.97 9.16
N ALA A 180 8.07 -20.25 8.46
CA ALA A 180 7.08 -21.23 8.91
C ALA A 180 7.66 -22.66 8.94
N LEU A 181 8.54 -23.03 8.00
CA LEU A 181 9.22 -24.34 7.99
C LEU A 181 10.25 -24.47 9.11
N GLU A 182 10.95 -23.39 9.46
CA GLU A 182 11.81 -23.34 10.64
C GLU A 182 10.97 -23.52 11.91
N GLY A 183 9.88 -22.77 12.05
CA GLY A 183 8.96 -22.89 13.18
C GLY A 183 8.34 -24.29 13.30
N LYS A 184 7.96 -24.90 12.17
CA LYS A 184 7.47 -26.30 12.12
C LYS A 184 8.50 -27.28 12.66
N GLY A 185 9.79 -27.07 12.42
CA GLY A 185 10.87 -27.91 12.97
C GLY A 185 10.94 -27.89 14.50
N ILE A 186 10.42 -26.83 15.14
CA ILE A 186 10.46 -26.65 16.60
C ILE A 186 9.18 -27.18 17.27
N THR A 187 8.00 -26.83 16.75
CA THR A 187 6.70 -27.09 17.41
C THR A 187 5.76 -28.02 16.65
N GLY A 188 6.06 -28.34 15.39
CA GLY A 188 5.26 -29.22 14.53
C GLY A 188 4.15 -28.54 13.72
N ASN A 189 3.71 -27.33 14.10
CA ASN A 189 2.53 -26.66 13.50
C ASN A 189 2.89 -25.31 12.84
N GLY A 190 3.68 -25.35 11.77
CA GLY A 190 4.02 -24.16 10.99
C GLY A 190 2.85 -23.67 10.14
N ILE A 191 2.61 -22.36 10.13
CA ILE A 191 1.57 -21.69 9.35
C ILE A 191 2.11 -20.46 8.64
N VAL A 192 1.49 -20.12 7.52
CA VAL A 192 1.69 -18.84 6.83
C VAL A 192 0.41 -18.02 6.98
N LEU A 193 0.54 -16.86 7.61
CA LEU A 193 -0.52 -15.88 7.77
C LEU A 193 -0.46 -14.91 6.59
N ILE A 194 -1.62 -14.65 5.99
CA ILE A 194 -1.79 -13.74 4.85
C ILE A 194 -2.69 -12.61 5.30
N ALA A 195 -2.18 -11.38 5.21
CA ALA A 195 -2.90 -10.17 5.55
C ALA A 195 -2.67 -9.10 4.48
N THR A 196 -3.42 -8.02 4.55
CA THR A 196 -3.10 -6.78 3.86
C THR A 196 -2.97 -5.65 4.87
N GLN A 197 -2.24 -4.59 4.53
CA GLN A 197 -2.05 -3.48 5.46
C GLN A 197 -3.38 -2.87 5.91
N ARG A 198 -4.34 -2.65 4.99
CA ARG A 198 -5.69 -2.18 5.35
C ARG A 198 -6.42 -3.19 6.22
N GLY A 199 -6.32 -4.50 5.94
CA GLY A 199 -6.92 -5.57 6.73
C GLY A 199 -6.43 -5.62 8.19
N LEU A 200 -5.19 -5.19 8.44
CA LEU A 200 -4.63 -5.07 9.78
C LEU A 200 -5.05 -3.78 10.52
N GLY A 201 -5.76 -2.87 9.85
CA GLY A 201 -6.18 -1.57 10.37
C GLY A 201 -5.17 -0.45 10.09
N ASN A 202 -4.46 -0.51 8.97
CA ASN A 202 -3.40 0.43 8.58
C ASN A 202 -2.35 0.64 9.67
N PRO A 203 -1.75 -0.44 10.22
CA PRO A 203 -0.65 -0.29 11.15
C PRO A 203 0.51 0.43 10.46
N VAL A 204 1.32 1.10 11.27
CA VAL A 204 2.60 1.61 10.82
C VAL A 204 3.44 0.45 10.28
N VAL A 205 3.91 0.60 9.05
CA VAL A 205 4.89 -0.28 8.43
C VAL A 205 6.23 0.45 8.42
N ASP A 206 7.24 -0.18 9.02
CA ASP A 206 8.60 0.35 9.09
C ASP A 206 9.61 -0.63 8.48
N THR A 207 10.81 -0.11 8.30
CA THR A 207 11.98 -0.83 7.82
C THR A 207 12.30 -2.03 8.71
N GLY A 208 12.62 -3.16 8.08
CA GLY A 208 13.06 -4.37 8.76
C GLY A 208 14.44 -4.25 9.41
N ASN A 209 14.95 -5.38 9.90
CA ASN A 209 16.26 -5.49 10.52
C ASN A 209 17.42 -5.35 9.48
N PHE A 210 18.67 -5.60 9.88
CA PHE A 210 19.84 -5.50 8.98
C PHE A 210 19.81 -6.47 7.78
N ARG A 211 18.96 -7.50 7.84
CA ARG A 211 18.69 -8.50 6.79
C ARG A 211 17.43 -8.21 5.99
N ARG A 212 16.80 -7.04 6.17
CA ARG A 212 15.53 -6.69 5.53
C ARG A 212 15.47 -6.92 4.02
N VAL A 213 16.55 -6.68 3.29
CA VAL A 213 16.62 -6.95 1.84
C VAL A 213 16.57 -8.46 1.56
N LEU A 214 17.26 -9.26 2.38
CA LEU A 214 17.27 -10.71 2.26
C LEU A 214 15.92 -11.31 2.66
N GLU A 215 15.31 -10.81 3.74
CA GLU A 215 14.06 -11.34 4.29
C GLU A 215 12.81 -10.69 3.66
N ARG A 216 13.02 -9.69 2.79
CA ARG A 216 11.99 -8.76 2.36
C ARG A 216 11.11 -8.29 3.52
N GLU A 217 11.77 -8.01 4.63
CA GLU A 217 11.13 -7.83 5.93
C GLU A 217 10.62 -6.42 6.10
N VAL A 218 9.41 -6.32 6.62
CA VAL A 218 8.83 -5.10 7.16
C VAL A 218 8.43 -5.33 8.62
N GLN A 219 8.53 -4.27 9.42
CA GLN A 219 8.03 -4.26 10.79
C GLN A 219 6.62 -3.70 10.82
N VAL A 220 5.67 -4.50 11.29
CA VAL A 220 4.28 -4.08 11.43
C VAL A 220 4.05 -3.68 12.88
N GLY A 221 3.58 -2.45 13.13
CA GLY A 221 3.34 -1.89 14.46
C GLY A 221 2.14 -2.51 15.19
N MET A 222 2.22 -3.80 15.51
CA MET A 222 1.27 -4.55 16.34
C MET A 222 1.90 -5.82 16.91
N LEU A 223 1.26 -6.42 17.91
CA LEU A 223 1.74 -7.67 18.50
C LEU A 223 1.53 -8.88 17.57
N PRO A 224 2.41 -9.90 17.63
CA PRO A 224 2.27 -11.09 16.79
C PRO A 224 0.92 -11.81 16.91
N LEU A 225 0.37 -11.96 18.12
CA LEU A 225 -0.96 -12.56 18.24
C LEU A 225 -2.07 -11.67 17.66
N GLU A 226 -1.90 -10.34 17.71
CA GLU A 226 -2.83 -9.41 17.09
C GLU A 226 -2.79 -9.54 15.56
N PHE A 227 -1.59 -9.61 14.97
CA PHE A 227 -1.42 -9.89 13.54
C PHE A 227 -2.12 -11.19 13.16
N GLN A 228 -1.90 -12.27 13.91
CA GLN A 228 -2.53 -13.56 13.64
C GLN A 228 -4.06 -13.48 13.69
N ASN A 229 -4.62 -12.76 14.68
CA ASN A 229 -6.07 -12.60 14.83
C ASN A 229 -6.71 -11.74 13.75
N LYS A 230 -5.94 -10.83 13.14
CA LYS A 230 -6.39 -9.94 12.05
C LYS A 230 -6.03 -10.43 10.66
N ALA A 231 -5.22 -11.48 10.54
CA ALA A 231 -4.86 -12.06 9.25
C ALA A 231 -6.13 -12.52 8.52
N LEU A 232 -6.21 -12.20 7.23
CA LEU A 232 -7.36 -12.55 6.40
C LEU A 232 -7.44 -14.06 6.20
N HIS A 233 -6.28 -14.70 6.02
CA HIS A 233 -6.18 -16.13 5.82
C HIS A 233 -5.00 -16.72 6.58
N SER A 234 -5.14 -17.99 6.95
CA SER A 234 -4.05 -18.81 7.49
C SER A 234 -4.04 -20.13 6.74
N ILE A 235 -2.87 -20.50 6.20
CA ILE A 235 -2.67 -21.79 5.54
C ILE A 235 -1.56 -22.56 6.24
N SER A 236 -1.65 -23.89 6.20
CA SER A 236 -0.56 -24.73 6.70
C SER A 236 0.72 -24.51 5.87
N VAL A 237 1.88 -24.63 6.50
CA VAL A 237 3.14 -24.49 5.78
C VAL A 237 3.33 -25.57 4.71
N ASP A 238 2.72 -26.75 4.89
CA ASP A 238 2.73 -27.80 3.86
C ASP A 238 1.96 -27.37 2.61
N ARG A 239 0.81 -26.69 2.79
CA ARG A 239 0.05 -26.13 1.66
C ARG A 239 0.82 -25.00 0.98
N ALA A 240 1.40 -24.09 1.76
CA ALA A 240 2.22 -23.00 1.21
C ALA A 240 3.39 -23.54 0.36
N ARG A 241 4.10 -24.56 0.88
CA ARG A 241 5.17 -25.24 0.16
C ARG A 241 4.69 -25.92 -1.12
N GLN A 242 3.55 -26.61 -1.06
CA GLN A 242 2.95 -27.24 -2.23
C GLN A 242 2.67 -26.20 -3.32
N ILE A 243 2.04 -25.07 -2.96
CA ILE A 243 1.75 -23.98 -3.89
C ILE A 243 3.03 -23.47 -4.55
N LEU A 244 4.10 -23.23 -3.78
CA LEU A 244 5.38 -22.74 -4.31
C LEU A 244 6.06 -23.73 -5.27
N SER A 245 5.96 -25.02 -4.99
CA SER A 245 6.45 -26.10 -5.87
C SER A 245 5.63 -26.18 -7.16
N GLU A 246 4.29 -26.17 -7.07
CA GLU A 246 3.40 -26.20 -8.23
C GLU A 246 3.52 -24.96 -9.13
N MET A 247 3.96 -23.83 -8.58
CA MET A 247 4.28 -22.61 -9.34
C MET A 247 5.69 -22.66 -9.99
N GLY A 248 6.51 -23.65 -9.65
CA GLY A 248 7.91 -23.73 -10.09
C GLY A 248 8.81 -22.66 -9.48
N VAL A 249 8.41 -22.05 -8.36
CA VAL A 249 9.15 -20.96 -7.69
C VAL A 249 10.27 -21.52 -6.82
N ALA A 250 9.96 -22.53 -5.99
CA ALA A 250 10.93 -23.15 -5.11
C ALA A 250 10.50 -24.56 -4.68
N GLU A 251 11.48 -25.46 -4.60
CA GLU A 251 11.34 -26.78 -3.99
C GLU A 251 11.92 -26.72 -2.57
N LEU A 252 11.05 -26.54 -1.57
CA LEU A 252 11.46 -26.45 -0.16
C LEU A 252 11.43 -27.82 0.53
N PRO A 253 12.28 -28.06 1.55
CA PRO A 253 12.23 -29.27 2.36
C PRO A 253 10.94 -29.35 3.21
N ASN A 254 10.70 -30.48 3.86
CA ASN A 254 9.58 -30.67 4.80
C ASN A 254 9.73 -29.83 6.09
N SER A 255 10.97 -29.45 6.44
CA SER A 255 11.33 -28.67 7.62
C SER A 255 12.69 -28.02 7.38
N ILE A 256 12.93 -26.88 8.01
CA ILE A 256 14.23 -26.20 7.99
C ILE A 256 14.78 -26.23 9.43
N GLY A 257 16.04 -26.65 9.59
CA GLY A 257 16.69 -26.68 10.89
C GLY A 257 17.01 -25.27 11.40
N THR A 258 17.02 -25.09 12.72
CA THR A 258 17.49 -23.84 13.33
C THR A 258 18.94 -23.57 12.91
N GLY A 259 19.18 -22.49 12.18
CA GLY A 259 20.49 -22.12 11.62
C GLY A 259 20.58 -22.25 10.10
N ASP A 260 19.78 -23.13 9.48
CA ASP A 260 19.79 -23.35 8.03
C ASP A 260 18.96 -22.29 7.27
N THR A 261 18.05 -21.60 7.97
CA THR A 261 17.20 -20.53 7.41
C THR A 261 17.99 -19.52 6.60
N SER A 262 19.19 -19.14 7.07
CA SER A 262 20.03 -18.16 6.37
C SER A 262 20.57 -18.66 5.03
N GLU A 263 20.80 -19.96 4.89
CA GLU A 263 21.21 -20.57 3.63
C GLU A 263 20.04 -20.56 2.64
N TYR A 264 18.85 -21.00 3.06
CA TYR A 264 17.66 -20.96 2.21
C TYR A 264 17.35 -19.54 1.74
N LEU A 265 17.32 -18.56 2.65
CA LEU A 265 17.06 -17.16 2.28
C LEU A 265 18.06 -16.62 1.24
N ARG A 266 19.33 -17.05 1.26
CA ARG A 266 20.34 -16.62 0.28
C ARG A 266 20.20 -17.30 -1.08
N ASN A 267 19.70 -18.53 -1.09
CA ASN A 267 19.71 -19.38 -2.28
C ASN A 267 18.35 -19.44 -2.98
N THR A 268 17.26 -19.02 -2.34
CA THR A 268 15.95 -18.94 -2.98
C THR A 268 15.80 -17.67 -3.80
N PRO A 269 15.06 -17.71 -4.92
CA PRO A 269 14.72 -16.50 -5.66
C PRO A 269 13.86 -15.55 -4.81
N ARG A 270 13.69 -14.33 -5.29
CA ARG A 270 12.68 -13.40 -4.76
C ARG A 270 11.49 -13.39 -5.70
N MET A 271 10.29 -13.45 -5.13
CA MET A 271 9.08 -13.56 -5.95
C MET A 271 8.77 -12.23 -6.65
N THR A 272 8.29 -12.29 -7.88
CA THR A 272 7.76 -11.11 -8.58
C THR A 272 6.35 -10.77 -8.07
N PRO A 273 5.83 -9.55 -8.30
CA PRO A 273 4.46 -9.19 -7.94
C PRO A 273 3.40 -10.19 -8.46
N GLU A 274 3.55 -10.68 -9.68
CA GLU A 274 2.64 -11.64 -10.31
C GLU A 274 2.71 -13.02 -9.63
N GLN A 275 3.92 -13.44 -9.25
CA GLN A 275 4.09 -14.66 -8.47
C GLN A 275 3.46 -14.53 -7.08
N ILE A 276 3.62 -13.38 -6.42
CA ILE A 276 2.98 -13.11 -5.12
C ILE A 276 1.46 -13.16 -5.25
N TYR A 277 0.90 -12.52 -6.28
CA TYR A 277 -0.53 -12.56 -6.60
C TYR A 277 -1.04 -13.97 -6.84
N GLU A 278 -0.35 -14.75 -7.67
CA GLU A 278 -0.74 -16.13 -7.97
C GLU A 278 -0.66 -17.03 -6.72
N PHE A 279 0.33 -16.83 -5.85
CA PHE A 279 0.40 -17.52 -4.56
C PHE A 279 -0.82 -17.21 -3.70
N VAL A 280 -1.17 -15.93 -3.54
CA VAL A 280 -2.33 -15.52 -2.74
C VAL A 280 -3.61 -16.11 -3.32
N ARG A 281 -3.80 -16.04 -4.64
CA ARG A 281 -4.96 -16.61 -5.34
C ARG A 281 -5.14 -18.09 -5.03
N ARG A 282 -4.06 -18.90 -5.08
CA ARG A 282 -4.12 -20.34 -4.77
C ARG A 282 -4.25 -20.67 -3.29
N ALA A 283 -3.84 -19.74 -2.42
CA ALA A 283 -3.92 -19.90 -0.97
C ALA A 283 -5.34 -19.69 -0.43
N ILE A 284 -6.18 -18.95 -1.15
CA ILE A 284 -7.56 -18.61 -0.74
C ILE A 284 -8.63 -19.48 -1.43
N GLU A 285 -8.22 -20.36 -2.35
CA GLU A 285 -9.06 -21.40 -2.98
C GLU A 285 -9.20 -22.65 -2.10
#